data_AF-A0A2P8GD53-F1
#
_entry.id   AF-A0A2P8GD53-F1
#
_cell.length_a   1.000
_cell.length_b   1.000
_cell.length_c   1.000
_cell.angle_alpha   90.00
_cell.angle_beta   90.00
_cell.angle_gamma   90.00
#
_symmetry.space_group_name_H-M   'P 1'
#
loop_
_entity.id
_entity.type
_entity.pdbx_description
1 polymer ?
#
loop_
_entity_poly.entity_id
_entity_poly.type
_entity_poly.pdbx_seq_one_letter_code
_entity_poly.pdbx_strand_id
1 'polypeptide(L)'
;MITTEQILKALSNVEEPDLGKDLVTLNMVKDIEIDGNKVKFTVVLTTPACPLKDLIRNACVNAIHHLVSKDAEVQVNMTANVNSNRKDGRSVLPNVKNIIVVASGKGGVGKSTVAANLALALSEGGAKVGLMDADIYGPSVPIMFGVRGERPMMETVEGKGMIVPLEKHGIKLMSIGSLIDEKQAVVWRGPMASSALKQFLTDVNWGELDYLVIDTPPGTGDIHLTLVQTVPVTGVVMVTTPQDVALADAKKGIAMFGGSQINVPILGLVENMSYFTPAELPNNKYYIFGKEGGKRLAEQLEIPFLGQIPLVQSIREGGDDGIPAMVGGDNATQLAFMGFASMVARNIAMRNANVPPTKIVEVFV
;
A
#
# COMPACT_ATOMS: atom_id res chain seq x y z
N MET A 1 28.30 35.31 1.30
CA MET A 1 28.32 34.02 2.02
C MET A 1 26.93 33.45 2.00
N ILE A 2 26.79 32.18 1.65
CA ILE A 2 25.49 31.48 1.62
C ILE A 2 25.01 31.27 3.06
N THR A 3 23.74 31.53 3.33
CA THR A 3 23.15 31.32 4.67
C THR A 3 22.00 30.31 4.64
N THR A 4 21.71 29.70 5.79
CA THR A 4 20.60 28.74 5.95
C THR A 4 19.26 29.38 5.61
N GLU A 5 19.05 30.66 5.97
CA GLU A 5 17.83 31.40 5.63
C GLU A 5 17.67 31.58 4.12
N GLN A 6 18.75 31.83 3.38
CA GLN A 6 18.71 31.92 1.92
C GLN A 6 18.34 30.58 1.28
N ILE A 7 18.89 29.48 1.80
CA ILE A 7 18.56 28.13 1.35
C ILE A 7 17.08 27.83 1.61
N LEU A 8 16.59 28.04 2.84
CA LEU A 8 15.19 27.82 3.18
C LEU A 8 14.25 28.68 2.32
N LYS A 9 14.59 29.95 2.11
CA LYS A 9 13.81 30.84 1.24
C LYS A 9 13.82 30.41 -0.22
N ALA A 10 14.92 29.84 -0.71
CA ALA A 10 14.97 29.29 -2.07
C ALA A 10 14.11 28.03 -2.17
N LEU A 11 14.27 27.10 -1.24
CA LEU A 11 13.54 25.83 -1.20
C LEU A 11 12.05 25.99 -0.91
N SER A 12 11.61 27.11 -0.32
CA SER A 12 10.18 27.43 -0.20
C SER A 12 9.49 27.77 -1.54
N ASN A 13 10.24 27.83 -2.65
CA ASN A 13 9.68 27.93 -4.01
C ASN A 13 9.58 26.56 -4.69
N VAL A 14 10.02 25.49 -4.03
CA VAL A 14 9.87 24.13 -4.54
C VAL A 14 8.63 23.54 -3.93
N GLU A 15 7.62 23.32 -4.76
CA GLU A 15 6.37 22.69 -4.34
C GLU A 15 6.51 21.16 -4.30
N GLU A 16 5.90 20.55 -3.29
CA GLU A 16 5.60 19.13 -3.30
C GLU A 16 4.31 18.94 -4.13
N PRO A 17 4.39 18.32 -5.34
CA PRO A 17 3.28 18.34 -6.29
C PRO A 17 2.01 17.64 -5.82
N ASP A 18 2.12 16.73 -4.85
CA ASP A 18 1.00 15.94 -4.35
C ASP A 18 0.29 16.61 -3.17
N LEU A 19 1.04 17.35 -2.34
CA LEU A 19 0.51 18.07 -1.18
C LEU A 19 0.17 19.53 -1.47
N GLY A 20 0.61 20.07 -2.62
CA GLY A 20 0.31 21.44 -3.05
C GLY A 20 0.85 22.52 -2.12
N LYS A 21 1.92 22.21 -1.40
CA LYS A 21 2.63 23.12 -0.47
C LYS A 21 4.12 22.99 -0.67
N ASP A 22 4.87 24.01 -0.29
CA ASP A 22 6.32 24.00 -0.44
C ASP A 22 7.02 23.09 0.59
N LEU A 23 8.22 22.63 0.23
CA LEU A 23 9.00 21.69 1.02
C LEU A 23 9.35 22.21 2.42
N VAL A 24 9.46 23.53 2.61
CA VAL A 24 9.82 24.13 3.90
C VAL A 24 8.59 24.21 4.80
N THR A 25 7.44 24.64 4.29
CA THR A 25 6.17 24.61 5.02
C THR A 25 5.78 23.20 5.45
N LEU A 26 6.09 22.20 4.61
CA LEU A 26 5.88 20.79 4.91
C LEU A 26 6.95 20.19 5.84
N ASN A 27 7.94 20.99 6.27
CA ASN A 27 9.04 20.58 7.15
C ASN A 27 9.85 19.39 6.60
N MET A 28 9.96 19.29 5.27
CA MET A 28 10.64 18.21 4.56
C MET A 28 12.14 18.47 4.40
N VAL A 29 12.60 19.71 4.56
CA VAL A 29 14.04 20.06 4.49
C VAL A 29 14.67 19.89 5.87
N LYS A 30 15.75 19.11 5.96
CA LYS A 30 16.51 18.81 7.17
C LYS A 30 18.02 18.90 6.92
N ASP A 31 18.79 18.91 8.01
CA ASP A 31 20.26 18.73 8.01
C ASP A 31 20.99 19.66 7.03
N ILE A 32 20.68 20.95 7.06
CA ILE A 32 21.32 21.94 6.18
C ILE A 32 22.75 22.19 6.67
N GLU A 33 23.72 21.80 5.84
CA GLU A 33 25.16 22.00 6.03
C GLU A 33 25.68 22.93 4.93
N ILE A 34 26.43 23.96 5.32
CA ILE A 34 27.01 24.96 4.42
C ILE A 34 28.51 25.03 4.67
N ASP A 35 29.31 24.74 3.64
CA ASP A 35 30.76 24.87 3.68
C ASP A 35 31.24 25.69 2.47
N GLY A 36 31.43 27.00 2.68
CA GLY A 36 31.78 27.96 1.64
C GLY A 36 30.72 28.04 0.54
N ASN A 37 30.96 27.35 -0.57
CA ASN A 37 30.08 27.28 -1.74
C ASN A 37 29.42 25.90 -1.91
N LYS A 38 29.70 24.96 -1.02
CA LYS A 38 29.05 23.65 -0.95
C LYS A 38 27.81 23.74 -0.08
N VAL A 39 26.69 23.32 -0.62
CA VAL A 39 25.40 23.30 0.07
C VAL A 39 24.90 21.86 0.10
N LYS A 40 24.70 21.33 1.30
CA LYS A 40 24.18 19.98 1.49
C LYS A 40 22.96 20.03 2.39
N PHE A 41 21.92 19.27 2.04
CA PHE A 41 20.72 19.14 2.85
C PHE A 41 19.98 17.85 2.53
N THR A 42 19.10 17.47 3.45
CA THR A 42 18.24 16.30 3.33
C THR A 42 16.81 16.73 2.97
N VAL A 43 16.19 16.10 1.98
CA VAL A 43 14.75 16.20 1.70
C VAL A 43 14.09 14.90 2.11
N VAL A 44 13.19 14.99 3.09
CA VAL A 44 12.44 13.88 3.67
C VAL A 44 11.06 13.82 3.02
N LEU A 45 10.86 12.89 2.09
CA LEU A 45 9.58 12.67 1.42
C LEU A 45 8.58 11.93 2.32
N THR A 46 7.28 11.99 2.00
CA THR A 46 6.23 11.28 2.74
C THR A 46 6.17 9.78 2.45
N THR A 47 6.75 9.34 1.34
CA THR A 47 6.82 7.93 0.96
C THR A 47 8.12 7.65 0.21
N PRO A 48 8.78 6.51 0.48
CA PRO A 48 10.01 6.16 -0.20
C PRO A 48 9.74 5.70 -1.66
N ALA A 49 8.49 5.32 -1.97
CA ALA A 49 8.02 4.98 -3.33
C ALA A 49 7.62 6.20 -4.19
N CYS A 50 8.07 7.41 -3.85
CA CYS A 50 7.69 8.63 -4.57
C CYS A 50 8.36 8.67 -5.98
N PRO A 51 7.59 8.66 -7.08
CA PRO A 51 8.12 8.67 -8.44
C PRO A 51 8.69 10.04 -8.82
N LEU A 52 8.35 11.07 -8.03
CA LEU A 52 8.78 12.45 -8.23
C LEU A 52 10.12 12.76 -7.52
N LYS A 53 10.76 11.76 -6.90
CA LYS A 53 12.02 11.94 -6.15
C LYS A 53 13.08 12.70 -6.95
N ASP A 54 13.29 12.33 -8.22
CA ASP A 54 14.30 12.98 -9.05
C ASP A 54 13.84 14.35 -9.57
N LEU A 55 12.54 14.52 -9.81
CA LEU A 55 11.96 15.81 -10.15
C LEU A 55 12.15 16.82 -9.01
N ILE A 56 11.81 16.43 -7.78
CA ILE A 56 11.98 17.26 -6.58
C ILE A 56 13.46 17.55 -6.35
N ARG A 57 14.34 16.54 -6.48
CA ARG A 57 15.79 16.75 -6.37
C ARG A 57 16.29 17.82 -7.35
N ASN A 58 15.91 17.70 -8.62
CA ASN A 58 16.32 18.64 -9.65
C ASN A 58 15.73 20.03 -9.42
N ALA A 59 14.47 20.12 -8.99
CA ALA A 59 13.84 21.38 -8.62
C ALA A 59 14.57 22.08 -7.46
N CYS A 60 14.98 21.32 -6.43
CA CYS A 60 15.79 21.83 -5.33
C CYS A 60 17.15 22.37 -5.81
N VAL A 61 17.88 21.60 -6.64
CA VAL A 61 19.17 22.04 -7.21
C VAL A 61 18.99 23.34 -7.99
N ASN A 62 18.00 23.38 -8.88
CA ASN A 62 17.70 24.57 -9.68
C ASN A 62 17.33 25.78 -8.81
N ALA A 63 16.51 25.60 -7.77
CA ALA A 63 16.13 26.67 -6.87
C ALA A 63 17.35 27.30 -6.19
N ILE A 64 18.31 26.49 -5.72
CA ILE A 64 19.56 26.99 -5.12
C ILE A 64 20.41 27.73 -6.16
N HIS A 65 20.56 27.19 -7.37
CA HIS A 65 21.33 27.83 -8.43
C HIS A 65 20.74 29.17 -8.89
N HIS A 66 19.42 29.28 -8.95
CA HIS A 66 18.75 30.49 -9.41
C HIS A 66 18.61 31.57 -8.33
N LEU A 67 18.36 31.17 -7.08
CA LEU A 67 17.97 32.11 -6.02
C LEU A 67 19.06 32.36 -4.99
N VAL A 68 20.10 31.53 -4.92
CA VAL A 68 21.18 31.64 -3.94
C VAL A 68 22.53 31.90 -4.59
N SER A 69 23.01 30.98 -5.43
CA SER A 69 24.30 31.09 -6.12
C SER A 69 24.38 30.13 -7.29
N LYS A 70 24.64 30.65 -8.50
CA LYS A 70 24.78 29.84 -9.73
C LYS A 70 25.92 28.83 -9.64
N ASP A 71 26.98 29.16 -8.92
CA ASP A 71 28.18 28.34 -8.85
C ASP A 71 28.14 27.36 -7.66
N ALA A 72 27.05 27.32 -6.89
CA ALA A 72 26.97 26.45 -5.71
C ALA A 72 27.05 24.97 -6.08
N GLU A 73 27.88 24.23 -5.34
CA GLU A 73 27.92 22.77 -5.39
C GLU A 73 26.82 22.22 -4.49
N VAL A 74 25.72 21.74 -5.08
CA VAL A 74 24.53 21.32 -4.34
C VAL A 74 24.46 19.80 -4.22
N GLN A 75 24.47 19.29 -2.99
CA GLN A 75 24.26 17.88 -2.69
C GLN A 75 22.93 17.69 -1.96
N VAL A 76 21.98 17.05 -2.63
CA VAL A 76 20.67 16.75 -2.04
C VAL A 76 20.59 15.29 -1.65
N ASN A 77 20.49 15.03 -0.35
CA ASN A 77 20.21 13.71 0.18
C ASN A 77 18.70 13.49 0.20
N MET A 78 18.20 12.44 -0.45
CA MET A 78 16.77 12.13 -0.46
C MET A 78 16.49 10.98 0.49
N THR A 79 15.65 11.21 1.49
CA THR A 79 15.13 10.17 2.39
C THR A 79 13.61 10.20 2.37
N ALA A 80 12.96 9.30 3.09
CA ALA A 80 11.52 9.38 3.30
C ALA A 80 11.15 8.95 4.71
N ASN A 81 10.07 9.53 5.20
CA ASN A 81 9.43 9.11 6.43
C ASN A 81 7.94 8.93 6.16
N VAL A 82 7.50 7.67 6.20
CA VAL A 82 6.08 7.34 6.09
C VAL A 82 5.36 7.96 7.26
N ASN A 83 4.39 8.83 6.97
CA ASN A 83 3.60 9.51 7.99
C ASN A 83 2.53 8.58 8.57
N SER A 84 2.10 8.88 9.79
CA SER A 84 0.99 8.19 10.46
C SER A 84 0.17 9.18 11.25
N ASN A 85 -1.15 9.03 11.16
CA ASN A 85 -2.10 9.72 12.02
C ASN A 85 -2.52 8.87 13.23
N ARG A 86 -2.02 7.62 13.35
CA ARG A 86 -2.33 6.74 14.48
C ARG A 86 -1.53 7.20 15.70
N LYS A 87 -2.21 7.85 16.66
CA LYS A 87 -1.58 8.43 17.86
C LYS A 87 -1.81 7.65 19.15
N ASP A 88 -2.61 6.59 19.12
CA ASP A 88 -2.93 5.80 20.32
C ASP A 88 -2.06 4.56 20.43
N GLY A 89 -1.05 4.62 21.30
CA GLY A 89 -0.20 3.47 21.68
C GLY A 89 -0.93 2.37 22.45
N ARG A 90 -2.23 2.55 22.77
CA ARG A 90 -3.12 1.53 23.34
C ARG A 90 -3.94 0.78 22.30
N SER A 91 -3.82 1.14 21.02
CA SER A 91 -4.55 0.49 19.93
C SER A 91 -3.87 -0.80 19.48
N VAL A 92 -4.67 -1.75 18.99
CA VAL A 92 -4.18 -2.98 18.33
C VAL A 92 -3.24 -2.58 17.18
N LEU A 93 -2.10 -3.27 17.03
CA LEU A 93 -1.02 -2.93 16.09
C LEU A 93 -0.43 -1.52 16.30
N PRO A 94 0.11 -1.19 17.51
CA PRO A 94 0.57 0.16 17.84
C PRO A 94 1.80 0.61 17.01
N ASN A 95 2.62 -0.34 16.56
CA ASN A 95 3.85 -0.09 15.82
C ASN A 95 3.65 -0.10 14.28
N VAL A 96 2.41 -0.18 13.81
CA VAL A 96 2.06 -0.15 12.39
C VAL A 96 1.54 1.24 12.03
N LYS A 97 2.26 1.97 11.16
CA LYS A 97 1.90 3.33 10.78
C LYS A 97 0.61 3.40 9.96
N ASN A 98 0.49 2.57 8.93
CA ASN A 98 -0.68 2.55 8.05
C ASN A 98 -1.21 1.13 7.81
N ILE A 99 -2.52 0.95 7.91
CA ILE A 99 -3.21 -0.32 7.62
C ILE A 99 -4.01 -0.14 6.33
N ILE A 100 -3.65 -0.91 5.30
CA ILE A 100 -4.27 -0.88 3.98
C ILE A 100 -5.10 -2.15 3.81
N VAL A 101 -6.40 -1.98 3.59
CA VAL A 101 -7.29 -3.10 3.28
C VAL A 101 -7.41 -3.24 1.78
N VAL A 102 -7.08 -4.41 1.25
CA VAL A 102 -7.30 -4.74 -0.16
C VAL A 102 -8.58 -5.59 -0.23
N ALA A 103 -9.60 -5.04 -0.87
CA ALA A 103 -10.93 -5.62 -0.94
C ALA A 103 -11.44 -5.71 -2.38
N SER A 104 -12.40 -6.61 -2.61
CA SER A 104 -13.05 -6.78 -3.91
C SER A 104 -14.50 -7.19 -3.73
N GLY A 105 -15.40 -6.69 -4.57
CA GLY A 105 -16.81 -7.05 -4.51
C GLY A 105 -17.12 -8.49 -4.92
N LYS A 106 -16.26 -9.12 -5.74
CA LYS A 106 -16.43 -10.50 -6.22
C LYS A 106 -15.13 -11.30 -6.17
N GLY A 107 -15.24 -12.62 -6.16
CA GLY A 107 -14.10 -13.53 -6.32
C GLY A 107 -13.52 -13.50 -7.74
N GLY A 108 -12.23 -13.85 -7.87
CA GLY A 108 -11.59 -14.03 -9.18
C GLY A 108 -11.10 -12.77 -9.89
N VAL A 109 -11.22 -11.57 -9.28
CA VAL A 109 -10.65 -10.32 -9.85
C VAL A 109 -9.13 -10.18 -9.65
N GLY A 110 -8.48 -11.17 -9.04
CA GLY A 110 -7.05 -11.13 -8.71
C GLY A 110 -6.68 -10.25 -7.52
N LYS A 111 -7.60 -10.09 -6.56
CA LYS A 111 -7.40 -9.33 -5.31
C LYS A 111 -6.10 -9.72 -4.58
N SER A 112 -5.89 -11.00 -4.32
CA SER A 112 -4.70 -11.49 -3.61
C SER A 112 -3.42 -11.24 -4.39
N THR A 113 -3.46 -11.37 -5.71
CA THR A 113 -2.35 -10.99 -6.60
C THR A 113 -2.02 -9.51 -6.48
N VAL A 114 -3.03 -8.65 -6.45
CA VAL A 114 -2.85 -7.21 -6.29
C VAL A 114 -2.32 -6.88 -4.88
N ALA A 115 -2.82 -7.51 -3.83
CA ALA A 115 -2.36 -7.30 -2.46
C ALA A 115 -0.89 -7.72 -2.26
N ALA A 116 -0.52 -8.90 -2.76
CA ALA A 116 0.85 -9.41 -2.69
C ALA A 116 1.85 -8.49 -3.39
N ASN A 117 1.54 -8.08 -4.62
CA ASN A 117 2.42 -7.21 -5.39
C ASN A 117 2.39 -5.75 -4.92
N LEU A 118 1.30 -5.27 -4.31
CA LEU A 118 1.30 -3.98 -3.60
C LEU A 118 2.30 -3.99 -2.44
N ALA A 119 2.26 -5.04 -1.61
CA ALA A 119 3.14 -5.16 -0.47
C ALA A 119 4.63 -5.17 -0.89
N LEU A 120 4.94 -5.95 -1.92
CA LEU A 120 6.29 -6.03 -2.48
C LEU A 120 6.72 -4.71 -3.14
N ALA A 121 5.86 -4.04 -3.90
CA ALA A 121 6.18 -2.75 -4.52
C ALA A 121 6.42 -1.63 -3.49
N LEU A 122 5.66 -1.62 -2.38
CA LEU A 122 5.91 -0.71 -1.27
C LEU A 122 7.25 -1.01 -0.57
N SER A 123 7.60 -2.29 -0.43
CA SER A 123 8.86 -2.73 0.16
C SER A 123 10.08 -2.43 -0.72
N GLU A 124 9.97 -2.65 -2.03
CA GLU A 124 10.98 -2.27 -3.03
C GLU A 124 11.20 -0.75 -3.02
N GLY A 125 10.12 0.01 -2.77
CA GLY A 125 10.21 1.44 -2.53
C GLY A 125 11.01 1.81 -1.28
N GLY A 126 11.33 0.89 -0.38
CA GLY A 126 12.10 1.09 0.86
C GLY A 126 11.29 1.12 2.15
N ALA A 127 9.99 0.79 2.09
CA ALA A 127 9.14 0.76 3.29
C ALA A 127 9.24 -0.56 4.05
N LYS A 128 9.04 -0.53 5.38
CA LYS A 128 8.85 -1.75 6.17
C LYS A 128 7.42 -2.26 5.98
N VAL A 129 7.24 -3.43 5.37
CA VAL A 129 5.91 -3.92 4.96
C VAL A 129 5.59 -5.30 5.55
N GLY A 130 4.35 -5.44 6.02
CA GLY A 130 3.71 -6.72 6.31
C GLY A 130 2.55 -7.01 5.38
N LEU A 131 2.29 -8.29 5.10
CA LEU A 131 1.13 -8.78 4.38
C LEU A 131 0.39 -9.81 5.24
N MET A 132 -0.87 -9.52 5.55
CA MET A 132 -1.78 -10.41 6.25
C MET A 132 -2.81 -10.95 5.26
N ASP A 133 -2.84 -12.26 5.09
CA ASP A 133 -3.88 -12.97 4.35
C ASP A 133 -5.04 -13.33 5.28
N ALA A 134 -6.11 -12.56 5.15
CA ALA A 134 -7.37 -12.76 5.85
C ALA A 134 -8.42 -13.47 4.96
N ASP A 135 -8.05 -14.00 3.79
CA ASP A 135 -8.95 -14.78 2.93
C ASP A 135 -9.04 -16.23 3.42
N ILE A 136 -9.81 -16.43 4.48
CA ILE A 136 -9.93 -17.69 5.22
C ILE A 136 -10.49 -18.83 4.37
N TYR A 137 -11.30 -18.50 3.36
CA TYR A 137 -11.97 -19.48 2.51
C TYR A 137 -11.12 -19.92 1.32
N GLY A 138 -10.08 -19.15 0.97
CA GLY A 138 -9.21 -19.42 -0.16
C GLY A 138 -7.85 -18.75 -0.01
N PRO A 139 -7.05 -19.13 1.01
CA PRO A 139 -5.77 -18.48 1.28
C PRO A 139 -4.82 -18.71 0.11
N SER A 140 -4.43 -17.61 -0.54
CA SER A 140 -3.60 -17.64 -1.75
C SER A 140 -2.15 -17.24 -1.47
N VAL A 141 -1.91 -16.49 -0.39
CA VAL A 141 -0.58 -15.92 -0.09
C VAL A 141 0.49 -17.00 0.14
N PRO A 142 0.25 -18.12 0.85
CA PRO A 142 1.28 -19.15 1.02
C PRO A 142 1.78 -19.76 -0.30
N ILE A 143 0.87 -19.91 -1.28
CA ILE A 143 1.19 -20.39 -2.62
C ILE A 143 2.01 -19.32 -3.35
N MET A 144 1.50 -18.09 -3.38
CA MET A 144 2.11 -16.97 -4.10
C MET A 144 3.52 -16.60 -3.64
N PHE A 145 3.87 -16.88 -2.38
CA PHE A 145 5.21 -16.60 -1.83
C PHE A 145 6.09 -17.85 -1.72
N GLY A 146 5.61 -19.01 -2.19
CA GLY A 146 6.35 -20.26 -2.13
C GLY A 146 6.68 -20.70 -0.69
N VAL A 147 5.78 -20.42 0.25
CA VAL A 147 5.90 -20.76 1.69
C VAL A 147 4.82 -21.76 2.12
N ARG A 148 4.23 -22.47 1.15
CA ARG A 148 3.22 -23.50 1.37
C ARG A 148 3.80 -24.61 2.27
N GLY A 149 3.08 -24.93 3.35
CA GLY A 149 3.50 -25.92 4.34
C GLY A 149 4.46 -25.38 5.42
N GLU A 150 4.95 -24.14 5.30
CA GLU A 150 5.68 -23.49 6.38
C GLU A 150 4.72 -23.05 7.50
N ARG A 151 5.14 -23.25 8.75
CA ARG A 151 4.36 -22.88 9.93
C ARG A 151 5.10 -21.79 10.71
N PRO A 152 4.39 -20.75 11.17
CA PRO A 152 5.01 -19.72 11.99
C PRO A 152 5.46 -20.30 13.33
N MET A 153 6.56 -19.78 13.85
CA MET A 153 7.03 -20.09 15.18
C MET A 153 6.29 -19.25 16.23
N MET A 154 6.35 -19.69 17.48
CA MET A 154 5.90 -18.92 18.63
C MET A 154 7.14 -18.37 19.37
N GLU A 155 7.05 -17.14 19.83
CA GLU A 155 8.03 -16.54 20.73
C GLU A 155 7.34 -15.88 21.93
N THR A 156 8.09 -15.62 22.99
CA THR A 156 7.56 -14.91 24.16
C THR A 156 8.09 -13.48 24.15
N VAL A 157 7.20 -12.51 23.98
CA VAL A 157 7.51 -11.07 24.04
C VAL A 157 6.81 -10.50 25.26
N GLU A 158 7.58 -9.92 26.19
CA GLU A 158 7.06 -9.31 27.42
C GLU A 158 6.15 -10.27 28.24
N GLY A 159 6.45 -11.57 28.23
CA GLY A 159 5.67 -12.59 28.94
C GLY A 159 4.39 -13.04 28.21
N LYS A 160 4.08 -12.50 27.04
CA LYS A 160 2.97 -12.92 26.17
C LYS A 160 3.51 -13.77 25.01
N GLY A 161 2.84 -14.89 24.73
CA GLY A 161 3.12 -15.70 23.54
C GLY A 161 2.66 -14.96 22.29
N MET A 162 3.57 -14.74 21.35
CA MET A 162 3.34 -14.05 20.09
C MET A 162 3.73 -14.97 18.92
N ILE A 163 3.02 -14.84 17.81
CA ILE A 163 3.29 -15.53 16.55
C ILE A 163 4.37 -14.74 15.81
N VAL A 164 5.46 -15.41 15.44
CA VAL A 164 6.49 -14.85 14.57
C VAL A 164 6.01 -14.96 13.11
N PRO A 165 5.76 -13.84 12.39
CA PRO A 165 5.37 -13.92 10.99
C PRO A 165 6.50 -14.53 10.14
N LEU A 166 6.15 -15.19 9.05
CA LEU A 166 7.13 -15.67 8.08
C LEU A 166 7.78 -14.47 7.39
N GLU A 167 9.03 -14.60 6.94
CA GLU A 167 9.70 -13.55 6.19
C GLU A 167 10.12 -14.07 4.83
N LYS A 168 9.74 -13.36 3.76
CA LYS A 168 10.07 -13.71 2.38
C LYS A 168 10.17 -12.44 1.55
N HIS A 169 11.15 -12.37 0.65
CA HIS A 169 11.34 -11.23 -0.26
C HIS A 169 11.35 -9.86 0.43
N GLY A 170 11.89 -9.80 1.66
CA GLY A 170 12.00 -8.55 2.42
C GLY A 170 10.73 -8.08 3.14
N ILE A 171 9.64 -8.85 3.10
CA ILE A 171 8.39 -8.53 3.81
C ILE A 171 7.99 -9.60 4.82
N LYS A 172 7.23 -9.18 5.84
CA LYS A 172 6.62 -10.08 6.82
C LYS A 172 5.29 -10.62 6.29
N LEU A 173 5.03 -11.90 6.50
CA LEU A 173 3.86 -12.61 5.99
C LEU A 173 3.15 -13.32 7.13
N MET A 174 1.83 -13.20 7.18
CA MET A 174 0.98 -14.05 7.99
C MET A 174 -0.22 -14.47 7.17
N SER A 175 -0.46 -15.78 7.07
CA SER A 175 -1.66 -16.32 6.43
C SER A 175 -2.33 -17.31 7.33
N ILE A 176 -3.66 -17.29 7.30
CA ILE A 176 -4.45 -18.32 7.97
C ILE A 176 -4.21 -19.70 7.36
N GLY A 177 -3.86 -19.77 6.07
CA GLY A 177 -3.48 -21.00 5.38
C GLY A 177 -2.29 -21.70 6.03
N SER A 178 -1.37 -20.96 6.65
CA SER A 178 -0.20 -21.53 7.33
C SER A 178 -0.53 -22.25 8.65
N LEU A 179 -1.74 -22.04 9.21
CA LEU A 179 -2.20 -22.73 10.42
C LEU A 179 -3.11 -23.93 10.12
N ILE A 180 -3.45 -24.15 8.86
CA ILE A 180 -4.35 -25.23 8.44
C ILE A 180 -3.52 -26.38 7.88
N ASP A 181 -3.85 -27.60 8.28
CA ASP A 181 -3.35 -28.79 7.60
C ASP A 181 -4.14 -28.99 6.32
N GLU A 182 -3.49 -28.90 5.16
CA GLU A 182 -4.13 -29.02 3.84
C GLU A 182 -4.87 -30.35 3.63
N LYS A 183 -4.56 -31.36 4.43
CA LYS A 183 -5.23 -32.66 4.40
C LYS A 183 -6.58 -32.64 5.12
N GLN A 184 -6.86 -31.62 5.92
CA GLN A 184 -8.11 -31.48 6.67
C GLN A 184 -8.98 -30.41 6.02
N ALA A 185 -10.13 -30.83 5.48
CA ALA A 185 -11.19 -29.93 5.05
C ALA A 185 -11.87 -29.31 6.28
N VAL A 186 -11.27 -28.25 6.83
CA VAL A 186 -11.86 -27.50 7.95
C VAL A 186 -12.94 -26.58 7.40
N VAL A 187 -14.20 -26.82 7.79
CA VAL A 187 -15.31 -25.92 7.48
C VAL A 187 -15.25 -24.72 8.42
N TRP A 188 -14.78 -23.59 7.92
CA TRP A 188 -14.73 -22.35 8.67
C TRP A 188 -16.12 -21.74 8.82
N ARG A 189 -16.58 -21.61 10.07
CA ARG A 189 -17.77 -20.83 10.40
C ARG A 189 -17.37 -19.36 10.63
N GLY A 190 -18.27 -18.43 10.30
CA GLY A 190 -18.03 -16.98 10.44
C GLY A 190 -17.37 -16.56 11.77
N PRO A 191 -17.88 -17.01 12.94
CA PRO A 191 -17.27 -16.66 14.23
C PRO A 191 -15.83 -17.16 14.41
N MET A 192 -15.50 -18.36 13.89
CA MET A 192 -14.12 -18.88 13.95
C MET A 192 -13.20 -18.04 13.08
N ALA A 193 -13.67 -17.68 11.89
CA ALA A 193 -12.94 -16.87 10.93
C ALA A 193 -12.65 -15.46 11.51
N SER A 194 -13.66 -14.82 12.11
CA SER A 194 -13.50 -13.55 12.82
C SER A 194 -12.56 -13.66 14.02
N SER A 195 -12.61 -14.76 14.79
CA SER A 195 -11.73 -14.95 15.94
C SER A 195 -10.27 -15.13 15.53
N ALA A 196 -9.99 -15.89 14.47
CA ALA A 196 -8.65 -16.05 13.93
C ALA A 196 -8.09 -14.73 13.40
N LEU A 197 -8.90 -13.93 12.69
CA LEU A 197 -8.50 -12.59 12.28
C LEU A 197 -8.12 -11.71 13.47
N LYS A 198 -8.95 -11.69 14.53
CA LYS A 198 -8.64 -10.92 15.76
C LYS A 198 -7.31 -11.36 16.36
N GLN A 199 -7.07 -12.67 16.45
CA GLN A 199 -5.81 -13.21 16.94
C GLN A 199 -4.62 -12.72 16.11
N PHE A 200 -4.71 -12.68 14.77
CA PHE A 200 -3.61 -12.20 13.94
C PHE A 200 -3.34 -10.70 14.07
N LEU A 201 -4.37 -9.92 14.36
CA LEU A 201 -4.23 -8.49 14.61
C LEU A 201 -3.59 -8.23 16.00
N THR A 202 -3.82 -9.10 17.00
CA THR A 202 -3.37 -8.87 18.39
C THR A 202 -2.13 -9.63 18.81
N ASP A 203 -1.87 -10.79 18.21
CA ASP A 203 -0.92 -11.78 18.73
C ASP A 203 0.22 -12.08 17.75
N VAL A 204 0.27 -11.42 16.58
CA VAL A 204 1.42 -11.52 15.67
C VAL A 204 2.43 -10.42 15.97
N ASN A 205 3.71 -10.79 16.12
CA ASN A 205 4.79 -9.84 16.31
C ASN A 205 5.23 -9.22 14.97
N TRP A 206 4.44 -8.27 14.49
CA TRP A 206 4.74 -7.51 13.28
C TRP A 206 5.99 -6.62 13.42
N GLY A 207 6.43 -6.29 14.64
CA GLY A 207 7.45 -5.27 14.87
C GLY A 207 7.01 -3.89 14.36
N GLU A 208 7.97 -3.07 13.91
CA GLU A 208 7.69 -1.79 13.28
C GLU A 208 7.38 -1.94 11.80
N LEU A 209 6.22 -1.45 11.36
CA LEU A 209 5.84 -1.43 9.95
C LEU A 209 5.38 -0.04 9.53
N ASP A 210 5.79 0.38 8.34
CA ASP A 210 5.23 1.54 7.66
C ASP A 210 3.84 1.21 7.07
N TYR A 211 3.70 0.00 6.53
CA TYR A 211 2.45 -0.49 5.95
C TYR A 211 2.16 -1.94 6.37
N LEU A 212 0.93 -2.20 6.79
CA LEU A 212 0.36 -3.54 6.84
C LEU A 212 -0.73 -3.65 5.78
N VAL A 213 -0.50 -4.47 4.77
CA VAL A 213 -1.48 -4.79 3.72
C VAL A 213 -2.31 -5.99 4.18
N ILE A 214 -3.62 -5.88 4.14
CA ILE A 214 -4.55 -6.95 4.54
C ILE A 214 -5.35 -7.39 3.32
N ASP A 215 -5.10 -8.61 2.86
CA ASP A 215 -5.87 -9.27 1.81
C ASP A 215 -7.13 -9.88 2.40
N THR A 216 -8.30 -9.30 2.09
CA THR A 216 -9.58 -9.72 2.69
C THR A 216 -10.30 -10.76 1.84
N PRO A 217 -11.29 -11.53 2.34
CA PRO A 217 -12.15 -12.33 1.48
C PRO A 217 -12.92 -11.48 0.46
N PRO A 218 -13.40 -12.06 -0.65
CA PRO A 218 -14.28 -11.32 -1.57
C PRO A 218 -15.65 -11.03 -0.95
N GLY A 219 -16.29 -9.97 -1.42
CA GLY A 219 -17.65 -9.58 -1.05
C GLY A 219 -17.71 -8.49 0.02
N THR A 220 -18.77 -8.55 0.82
CA THR A 220 -19.10 -7.56 1.87
C THR A 220 -19.56 -8.28 3.16
N GLY A 221 -18.87 -9.37 3.52
CA GLY A 221 -19.20 -10.21 4.68
C GLY A 221 -18.62 -9.73 6.02
N ASP A 222 -18.88 -10.51 7.08
CA ASP A 222 -18.57 -10.17 8.49
C ASP A 222 -17.08 -9.95 8.79
N ILE A 223 -16.18 -10.49 7.96
CA ILE A 223 -14.73 -10.31 8.12
C ILE A 223 -14.33 -8.83 7.95
N HIS A 224 -14.97 -8.11 7.03
CA HIS A 224 -14.71 -6.68 6.86
C HIS A 224 -15.17 -5.88 8.08
N LEU A 225 -16.35 -6.20 8.64
CA LEU A 225 -16.87 -5.57 9.86
C LEU A 225 -15.96 -5.85 11.05
N THR A 226 -15.57 -7.11 11.23
CA THR A 226 -14.64 -7.52 12.29
C THR A 226 -13.34 -6.72 12.22
N LEU A 227 -12.81 -6.52 11.00
CA LEU A 227 -11.57 -5.78 10.79
C LEU A 227 -11.68 -4.32 11.22
N VAL A 228 -12.70 -3.60 10.72
CA VAL A 228 -12.89 -2.16 11.03
C VAL A 228 -13.31 -1.91 12.48
N GLN A 229 -13.87 -2.92 13.16
CA GLN A 229 -14.17 -2.89 14.60
C GLN A 229 -12.94 -3.17 15.47
N THR A 230 -11.93 -3.86 14.93
CA THR A 230 -10.75 -4.28 15.72
C THR A 230 -9.58 -3.30 15.57
N VAL A 231 -9.40 -2.73 14.37
CA VAL A 231 -8.27 -1.84 14.07
C VAL A 231 -8.72 -0.59 13.30
N PRO A 232 -8.12 0.59 13.59
CA PRO A 232 -8.40 1.80 12.82
C PRO A 232 -7.72 1.72 11.45
N VAL A 233 -8.46 1.26 10.45
CA VAL A 233 -7.99 1.11 9.07
C VAL A 233 -7.64 2.48 8.46
N THR A 234 -6.44 2.63 7.88
CA THR A 234 -6.03 3.88 7.23
C THR A 234 -6.86 4.16 5.99
N GLY A 235 -7.10 3.12 5.20
CA GLY A 235 -8.06 3.15 4.10
C GLY A 235 -8.08 1.87 3.28
N VAL A 236 -8.95 1.86 2.27
CA VAL A 236 -9.27 0.68 1.45
C VAL A 236 -8.84 0.90 0.01
N VAL A 237 -8.14 -0.08 -0.55
CA VAL A 237 -7.90 -0.24 -1.99
C VAL A 237 -8.91 -1.22 -2.54
N MET A 238 -9.75 -0.76 -3.46
CA MET A 238 -10.76 -1.58 -4.10
C MET A 238 -10.23 -2.16 -5.41
N VAL A 239 -10.30 -3.49 -5.56
CA VAL A 239 -9.87 -4.21 -6.75
C VAL A 239 -11.08 -4.60 -7.58
N THR A 240 -11.03 -4.34 -8.89
CA THR A 240 -12.06 -4.76 -9.84
C THR A 240 -11.44 -5.17 -11.19
N THR A 241 -12.26 -5.68 -12.11
CA THR A 241 -11.94 -5.85 -13.53
C THR A 241 -12.84 -4.95 -14.37
N PRO A 242 -12.56 -4.71 -15.67
CA PRO A 242 -13.33 -3.77 -16.47
C PRO A 242 -14.80 -4.19 -16.76
N GLN A 243 -15.21 -5.39 -16.37
CA GLN A 243 -16.52 -5.98 -16.69
C GLN A 243 -17.63 -5.42 -15.80
N ASP A 244 -18.81 -5.14 -16.36
CA ASP A 244 -19.94 -4.55 -15.63
C ASP A 244 -20.34 -5.33 -14.36
N VAL A 245 -20.28 -6.66 -14.40
CA VAL A 245 -20.58 -7.51 -13.23
C VAL A 245 -19.57 -7.25 -12.09
N ALA A 246 -18.28 -7.13 -12.41
CA ALA A 246 -17.26 -6.80 -11.42
C ALA A 246 -17.45 -5.39 -10.84
N LEU A 247 -17.77 -4.44 -11.72
CA LEU A 247 -17.99 -3.04 -11.35
C LEU A 247 -19.20 -2.86 -10.44
N ALA A 248 -20.29 -3.58 -10.69
CA ALA A 248 -21.48 -3.56 -9.85
C ALA A 248 -21.18 -4.00 -8.42
N ASP A 249 -20.37 -5.04 -8.23
CA ASP A 249 -20.00 -5.52 -6.90
C ASP A 249 -18.93 -4.63 -6.25
N ALA A 250 -17.98 -4.10 -7.02
CA ALA A 250 -17.02 -3.11 -6.51
C ALA A 250 -17.73 -1.86 -5.97
N LYS A 251 -18.78 -1.38 -6.65
CA LYS A 251 -19.61 -0.27 -6.20
C LYS A 251 -20.27 -0.54 -4.84
N LYS A 252 -20.77 -1.76 -4.61
CA LYS A 252 -21.33 -2.16 -3.30
C LYS A 252 -20.26 -2.17 -2.21
N GLY A 253 -19.07 -2.70 -2.51
CA GLY A 253 -17.94 -2.69 -1.56
C GLY A 253 -17.50 -1.28 -1.18
N ILE A 254 -17.39 -0.38 -2.16
CA ILE A 254 -17.09 1.05 -1.93
C ILE A 254 -18.15 1.68 -1.02
N ALA A 255 -19.44 1.44 -1.31
CA ALA A 255 -20.54 1.98 -0.52
C ALA A 255 -20.56 1.44 0.92
N MET A 256 -20.17 0.18 1.13
CA MET A 256 -20.05 -0.41 2.46
C MET A 256 -18.99 0.34 3.30
N PHE A 257 -17.76 0.42 2.80
CA PHE A 257 -16.66 1.04 3.56
C PHE A 257 -16.83 2.55 3.72
N GLY A 258 -17.28 3.26 2.67
CA GLY A 258 -17.47 4.71 2.69
C GLY A 258 -18.78 5.16 3.33
N GLY A 259 -19.71 4.24 3.61
CA GLY A 259 -20.99 4.56 4.25
C GLY A 259 -20.79 5.13 5.66
N SER A 260 -21.72 5.98 6.11
CA SER A 260 -21.62 6.70 7.39
C SER A 260 -21.47 5.81 8.63
N GLN A 261 -21.88 4.54 8.54
CA GLN A 261 -21.74 3.56 9.62
C GLN A 261 -20.30 3.05 9.78
N ILE A 262 -19.54 2.93 8.69
CA ILE A 262 -18.16 2.40 8.72
C ILE A 262 -17.14 3.54 8.58
N ASN A 263 -17.39 4.45 7.65
CA ASN A 263 -16.61 5.67 7.43
C ASN A 263 -15.09 5.44 7.31
N VAL A 264 -14.70 4.39 6.59
CA VAL A 264 -13.30 4.10 6.27
C VAL A 264 -12.96 4.75 4.92
N PRO A 265 -11.90 5.56 4.83
CA PRO A 265 -11.51 6.22 3.59
C PRO A 265 -11.21 5.23 2.45
N ILE A 266 -11.71 5.52 1.25
CA ILE A 266 -11.33 4.79 0.03
C ILE A 266 -10.07 5.43 -0.52
N LEU A 267 -8.94 4.71 -0.46
CA LEU A 267 -7.66 5.16 -1.02
C LEU A 267 -7.70 5.17 -2.55
N GLY A 268 -8.56 4.33 -3.14
CA GLY A 268 -8.88 4.37 -4.55
C GLY A 268 -9.28 3.02 -5.11
N LEU A 269 -9.51 3.01 -6.42
CA LEU A 269 -9.86 1.83 -7.20
C LEU A 269 -8.73 1.46 -8.16
N VAL A 270 -8.32 0.20 -8.15
CA VAL A 270 -7.39 -0.39 -9.13
C VAL A 270 -8.15 -1.34 -10.05
N GLU A 271 -7.93 -1.18 -11.35
CA GLU A 271 -8.47 -2.07 -12.37
C GLU A 271 -7.41 -3.13 -12.70
N ASN A 272 -7.69 -4.38 -12.34
CA ASN A 272 -6.85 -5.51 -12.68
C ASN A 272 -7.32 -6.16 -13.99
N MET A 273 -6.42 -6.89 -14.65
CA MET A 273 -6.69 -7.55 -15.93
C MET A 273 -7.27 -6.58 -16.98
N SER A 274 -6.79 -5.34 -16.97
CA SER A 274 -7.36 -4.24 -17.77
C SER A 274 -7.17 -4.43 -19.27
N TYR A 275 -6.04 -4.98 -19.67
CA TYR A 275 -5.69 -5.24 -21.05
C TYR A 275 -4.62 -6.34 -21.12
N PHE A 276 -4.58 -7.07 -22.22
CA PHE A 276 -3.48 -7.95 -22.58
C PHE A 276 -2.59 -7.28 -23.61
N THR A 277 -1.29 -7.48 -23.50
CA THR A 277 -0.29 -7.00 -24.45
C THR A 277 0.69 -8.13 -24.72
N PRO A 278 0.79 -8.64 -25.96
CA PRO A 278 1.79 -9.64 -26.33
C PRO A 278 3.21 -9.08 -26.18
N ALA A 279 4.15 -9.91 -25.75
CA ALA A 279 5.55 -9.50 -25.56
C ALA A 279 6.20 -9.07 -26.89
N GLU A 280 5.83 -9.71 -27.99
CA GLU A 280 6.27 -9.42 -29.35
C GLU A 280 5.66 -8.12 -29.92
N LEU A 281 4.57 -7.62 -29.34
CA LEU A 281 3.85 -6.43 -29.79
C LEU A 281 3.49 -5.53 -28.58
N PRO A 282 4.49 -4.93 -27.90
CA PRO A 282 4.30 -4.22 -26.63
C PRO A 282 3.41 -2.97 -26.73
N ASN A 283 3.18 -2.46 -27.93
CA ASN A 283 2.31 -1.30 -28.17
C ASN A 283 0.84 -1.67 -28.40
N ASN A 284 0.53 -2.97 -28.57
CA ASN A 284 -0.83 -3.43 -28.83
C ASN A 284 -1.52 -3.79 -27.52
N LYS A 285 -2.69 -3.20 -27.28
CA LYS A 285 -3.53 -3.47 -26.10
C LYS A 285 -4.85 -4.11 -26.51
N TYR A 286 -5.11 -5.30 -26.00
CA TYR A 286 -6.34 -6.05 -26.21
C TYR A 286 -7.18 -6.01 -24.93
N TYR A 287 -8.36 -5.40 -25.02
CA TYR A 287 -9.25 -5.17 -23.87
C TYR A 287 -10.23 -6.34 -23.68
N ILE A 288 -9.69 -7.51 -23.32
CA ILE A 288 -10.43 -8.79 -23.26
C ILE A 288 -11.69 -8.68 -22.38
N PHE A 289 -11.59 -7.94 -21.28
CA PHE A 289 -12.63 -7.83 -20.26
C PHE A 289 -13.39 -6.50 -20.30
N GLY A 290 -13.19 -5.71 -21.35
CA GLY A 290 -13.67 -4.34 -21.47
C GLY A 290 -12.56 -3.32 -21.24
N LYS A 291 -12.87 -2.04 -21.51
CA LYS A 291 -11.90 -0.94 -21.48
C LYS A 291 -12.34 0.11 -20.46
N GLU A 292 -11.45 0.42 -19.52
CA GLU A 292 -11.56 1.57 -18.60
C GLU A 292 -12.86 1.59 -17.77
N GLY A 293 -13.41 0.41 -17.46
CA GLY A 293 -14.63 0.29 -16.66
C GLY A 293 -14.44 0.79 -15.22
N GLY A 294 -13.32 0.39 -14.60
CA GLY A 294 -12.92 0.85 -13.28
C GLY A 294 -12.58 2.33 -13.28
N LYS A 295 -11.87 2.83 -14.29
CA LYS A 295 -11.57 4.27 -14.40
C LYS A 295 -12.84 5.12 -14.43
N ARG A 296 -13.81 4.77 -15.28
CA ARG A 296 -15.12 5.44 -15.33
C ARG A 296 -15.88 5.34 -14.01
N LEU A 297 -15.83 4.19 -13.34
CA LEU A 297 -16.46 4.02 -12.03
C LEU A 297 -15.83 4.92 -10.97
N ALA A 298 -14.50 5.02 -10.95
CA ALA A 298 -13.77 5.88 -10.03
C ALA A 298 -14.13 7.37 -10.24
N GLU A 299 -14.20 7.81 -11.51
CA GLU A 299 -14.67 9.15 -11.89
C GLU A 299 -16.12 9.39 -11.44
N GLN A 300 -17.02 8.44 -11.70
CA GLN A 300 -18.43 8.53 -11.31
C GLN A 300 -18.63 8.64 -9.79
N LEU A 301 -17.79 7.97 -9.00
CA LEU A 301 -17.87 7.94 -7.54
C LEU A 301 -16.96 8.99 -6.88
N GLU A 302 -16.27 9.82 -7.67
CA GLU A 302 -15.33 10.84 -7.19
C GLU A 302 -14.25 10.27 -6.25
N ILE A 303 -13.78 9.05 -6.53
CA ILE A 303 -12.68 8.40 -5.79
C ILE A 303 -11.41 8.33 -6.64
N PRO A 304 -10.22 8.24 -6.02
CA PRO A 304 -8.98 8.13 -6.78
C PRO A 304 -8.94 6.86 -7.64
N PHE A 305 -8.49 7.01 -8.89
CA PHE A 305 -8.12 5.88 -9.73
C PHE A 305 -6.64 5.58 -9.58
N LEU A 306 -6.32 4.35 -9.17
CA LEU A 306 -4.94 3.96 -8.78
C LEU A 306 -4.12 3.40 -9.95
N GLY A 307 -4.77 3.07 -11.06
CA GLY A 307 -4.12 2.58 -12.27
C GLY A 307 -4.72 1.28 -12.82
N GLN A 308 -4.06 0.77 -13.85
CA GLN A 308 -4.42 -0.42 -14.60
C GLN A 308 -3.29 -1.45 -14.53
N ILE A 309 -3.61 -2.67 -14.14
CA ILE A 309 -2.67 -3.80 -14.16
C ILE A 309 -2.98 -4.67 -15.38
N PRO A 310 -1.97 -5.00 -16.22
CA PRO A 310 -2.19 -5.81 -17.41
C PRO A 310 -2.52 -7.27 -17.04
N LEU A 311 -3.26 -7.95 -17.90
CA LEU A 311 -3.41 -9.40 -17.89
C LEU A 311 -2.25 -9.97 -18.70
N VAL A 312 -1.22 -10.48 -18.04
CA VAL A 312 -0.09 -11.15 -18.71
C VAL A 312 0.20 -12.50 -18.05
N GLN A 313 0.73 -13.42 -18.84
CA GLN A 313 0.99 -14.79 -18.41
C GLN A 313 1.95 -14.84 -17.22
N SER A 314 3.01 -14.03 -17.24
CA SER A 314 4.05 -13.92 -16.20
C SER A 314 3.48 -13.71 -14.79
N ILE A 315 2.40 -12.95 -14.64
CA ILE A 315 1.73 -12.72 -13.35
C ILE A 315 1.15 -14.03 -12.79
N ARG A 316 0.48 -14.82 -13.65
CA ARG A 316 -0.09 -16.12 -13.24
C ARG A 316 1.01 -17.11 -12.91
N GLU A 317 2.04 -17.22 -13.76
CA GLU A 317 3.13 -18.19 -13.54
C GLU A 317 3.87 -17.88 -12.26
N GLY A 318 4.23 -16.61 -12.06
CA GLY A 318 4.87 -16.18 -10.83
C GLY A 318 4.00 -16.45 -9.59
N GLY A 319 2.69 -16.24 -9.66
CA GLY A 319 1.78 -16.57 -8.57
C GLY A 319 1.76 -18.07 -8.23
N ASP A 320 1.77 -18.94 -9.23
CA ASP A 320 1.71 -20.39 -9.02
C ASP A 320 3.07 -20.99 -8.62
N ASP A 321 4.16 -20.40 -9.11
CA ASP A 321 5.54 -20.84 -8.84
C ASP A 321 6.10 -20.24 -7.53
N GLY A 322 5.34 -19.39 -6.84
CA GLY A 322 5.75 -18.75 -5.59
C GLY A 322 6.73 -17.59 -5.75
N ILE A 323 6.78 -16.98 -6.94
CA ILE A 323 7.62 -15.84 -7.32
C ILE A 323 6.71 -14.71 -7.82
N PRO A 324 6.13 -13.87 -6.94
CA PRO A 324 5.20 -12.82 -7.35
C PRO A 324 5.78 -11.91 -8.44
N ALA A 325 4.91 -11.28 -9.23
CA ALA A 325 5.31 -10.45 -10.37
C ALA A 325 6.34 -9.35 -10.04
N MET A 326 6.30 -8.78 -8.84
CA MET A 326 7.32 -7.81 -8.37
C MET A 326 8.71 -8.41 -8.19
N VAL A 327 8.81 -9.72 -7.88
CA VAL A 327 10.07 -10.47 -7.75
C VAL A 327 10.54 -11.03 -9.09
N GLY A 328 9.60 -11.34 -9.99
CA GLY A 328 9.89 -11.86 -11.32
C GLY A 328 10.63 -10.87 -12.24
N GLY A 329 10.95 -11.29 -13.46
CA GLY A 329 11.76 -10.50 -14.41
C GLY A 329 10.97 -9.66 -15.44
N ASP A 330 9.65 -9.53 -15.29
CA ASP A 330 8.81 -8.81 -16.26
C ASP A 330 8.70 -7.32 -15.90
N ASN A 331 9.58 -6.52 -16.51
CA ASN A 331 9.66 -5.07 -16.29
C ASN A 331 8.32 -4.35 -16.50
N ALA A 332 7.52 -4.73 -17.50
CA ALA A 332 6.28 -4.01 -17.80
C ALA A 332 5.27 -4.15 -16.65
N THR A 333 5.20 -5.36 -16.09
CA THR A 333 4.34 -5.67 -14.94
C THR A 333 4.86 -5.04 -13.65
N GLN A 334 6.18 -5.10 -13.40
CA GLN A 334 6.79 -4.43 -12.25
C GLN A 334 6.51 -2.93 -12.27
N LEU A 335 6.67 -2.27 -13.42
CA LEU A 335 6.37 -0.85 -13.58
C LEU A 335 4.89 -0.53 -13.30
N ALA A 336 3.97 -1.40 -13.74
CA ALA A 336 2.55 -1.22 -13.44
C ALA A 336 2.26 -1.28 -11.93
N PHE A 337 2.84 -2.26 -11.22
CA PHE A 337 2.69 -2.38 -9.76
C PHE A 337 3.41 -1.28 -8.98
N MET A 338 4.59 -0.84 -9.42
CA MET A 338 5.29 0.30 -8.84
C MET A 338 4.48 1.60 -8.99
N GLY A 339 3.92 1.86 -10.18
CA GLY A 339 3.05 3.01 -10.41
C GLY A 339 1.78 2.98 -9.55
N PHE A 340 1.16 1.80 -9.43
CA PHE A 340 0.02 1.57 -8.56
C PHE A 340 0.36 1.80 -7.07
N ALA A 341 1.45 1.22 -6.57
CA ALA A 341 1.89 1.36 -5.18
C ALA A 341 2.26 2.81 -4.84
N SER A 342 2.89 3.52 -5.78
CA SER A 342 3.13 4.95 -5.68
C SER A 342 1.83 5.73 -5.47
N MET A 343 0.80 5.44 -6.25
CA MET A 343 -0.50 6.12 -6.15
C MET A 343 -1.20 5.82 -4.83
N VAL A 344 -1.11 4.58 -4.34
CA VAL A 344 -1.60 4.20 -3.01
C VAL A 344 -0.88 4.98 -1.91
N ALA A 345 0.46 4.99 -1.93
CA ALA A 345 1.25 5.69 -0.92
C ALA A 345 1.00 7.20 -0.93
N ARG A 346 0.85 7.80 -2.12
CA ARG A 346 0.45 9.19 -2.29
C ARG A 346 -0.90 9.49 -1.65
N ASN A 347 -1.93 8.68 -1.95
CA ASN A 347 -3.26 8.87 -1.38
C ASN A 347 -3.29 8.70 0.14
N ILE A 348 -2.46 7.80 0.69
CA ILE A 348 -2.26 7.69 2.14
C ILE A 348 -1.63 8.96 2.72
N ALA A 349 -0.59 9.49 2.07
CA ALA A 349 0.07 10.72 2.51
C ALA A 349 -0.89 11.91 2.51
N MET A 350 -1.67 12.10 1.43
CA MET A 350 -2.70 13.13 1.32
C MET A 350 -3.80 12.96 2.37
N ARG A 351 -4.28 11.73 2.57
CA ARG A 351 -5.26 11.40 3.61
C ARG A 351 -4.73 11.75 4.99
N ASN A 352 -3.48 11.40 5.30
CA ASN A 352 -2.87 11.70 6.59
C ASN A 352 -2.64 13.20 6.79
N ALA A 353 -2.41 13.97 5.72
CA ALA A 353 -2.29 15.42 5.82
C ALA A 353 -3.63 16.12 6.07
N ASN A 354 -4.73 15.61 5.47
CA ASN A 354 -5.98 16.36 5.36
C ASN A 354 -7.15 15.79 6.17
N VAL A 355 -7.07 14.52 6.61
CA VAL A 355 -8.18 13.81 7.26
C VAL A 355 -7.76 13.35 8.67
N PRO A 356 -8.65 13.50 9.68
CA PRO A 356 -8.40 12.99 11.03
C PRO A 356 -8.10 11.48 11.05
N PRO A 357 -7.45 10.97 12.11
CA PRO A 357 -7.22 9.53 12.27
C PRO A 357 -8.55 8.75 12.23
N THR A 358 -8.57 7.64 11.49
CA THR A 358 -9.73 6.73 11.48
C THR A 358 -9.90 6.16 12.88
N LYS A 359 -11.14 5.95 13.30
CA LYS A 359 -11.47 5.29 14.56
C LYS A 359 -11.96 3.88 14.28
N ILE A 360 -11.88 3.00 15.27
CA ILE A 360 -12.59 1.73 15.19
C ILE A 360 -14.09 2.00 15.08
N VAL A 361 -14.78 1.18 14.31
CA VAL A 361 -16.23 1.31 14.13
C VAL A 361 -16.92 0.80 15.38
N GLU A 362 -17.62 1.69 16.08
CA GLU A 362 -18.52 1.33 17.17
C GLU A 362 -19.91 1.08 16.59
N VAL A 363 -20.42 -0.14 16.68
CA VAL A 363 -21.80 -0.42 16.30
C VAL A 363 -22.69 -0.28 17.54
N PHE A 364 -23.64 0.65 17.47
CA PHE A 364 -24.85 0.58 18.29
C PHE A 364 -25.69 -0.57 17.74
N VAL A 365 -25.85 -1.62 18.54
CA VAL A 365 -26.80 -2.72 18.27
C VAL A 365 -28.22 -2.19 18.33
#